data_AF-A0A174VWW6-F1
#
_entry.id   AF-A0A174VWW6-F1
#
_cell.length_a   1.000
_cell.length_b   1.000
_cell.length_c   1.000
_cell.angle_alpha   90.00
_cell.angle_beta   90.00
_cell.angle_gamma   90.00
#
_symmetry.space_group_name_H-M   'P 1'
#
loop_
_entity.id
_entity.type
_entity.pdbx_description
1 polymer ?
#
loop_
_entity_poly.entity_id
_entity_poly.type
_entity_poly.pdbx_seq_one_letter_code
_entity_poly.pdbx_strand_id
1 'polypeptide(L)'
;MRTPKEYTDNLKKKTITESMLLDCLYSVNKRAKNYRDKERGYRQYYRGNRYAYDKYGNVDRCQVMKEEYYSQKEKLLSVLEPTCIHKEFIGYKRIRIYDYEPEYRKNLKNFVWENCFFDPEEDREVWFGDVEDKKHPEYHYYLFYDINGTKTFHSPIEEKDISKYNMEIVKIDQLQTEGHEITELVSTQFVKKVLALIDAGDFQLILSKPKK
;
A
#
# COMPACT_ATOMS: atom_id res chain seq x y z
N MET A 1 7.33 23.34 2.10
CA MET A 1 7.83 23.73 0.76
C MET A 1 6.93 24.79 0.15
N ARG A 2 7.48 25.87 -0.43
CA ARG A 2 6.71 26.80 -1.27
C ARG A 2 6.64 26.19 -2.66
N THR A 3 5.44 25.93 -3.19
CA THR A 3 5.28 25.43 -4.56
C THR A 3 6.04 26.35 -5.53
N PRO A 4 6.90 25.81 -6.40
CA PRO A 4 7.64 26.62 -7.36
C PRO A 4 6.72 27.49 -8.21
N LYS A 5 7.17 28.70 -8.57
CA LYS A 5 6.38 29.61 -9.42
C LYS A 5 6.09 28.97 -10.78
N GLU A 6 7.07 28.27 -11.34
CA GLU A 6 6.97 27.52 -12.59
C GLU A 6 5.78 26.54 -12.60
N TYR A 7 5.55 25.84 -11.49
CA TYR A 7 4.44 24.88 -11.38
C TYR A 7 3.08 25.58 -11.47
N THR A 8 2.98 26.78 -10.91
CA THR A 8 1.75 27.59 -10.98
C THR A 8 1.52 28.11 -12.39
N ASP A 9 2.58 28.53 -13.08
CA ASP A 9 2.49 29.02 -14.45
C ASP A 9 2.19 27.88 -15.45
N ASN A 10 2.72 26.69 -15.22
CA ASN A 10 2.40 25.48 -16.01
C ASN A 10 0.94 25.07 -15.83
N LEU A 11 0.40 25.13 -14.60
CA LEU A 11 -1.03 24.88 -14.37
C LEU A 11 -1.94 25.83 -15.16
N LYS A 12 -1.58 27.12 -15.27
CA LYS A 12 -2.35 28.08 -16.09
C LYS A 12 -2.32 27.74 -17.57
N LYS A 13 -1.21 27.16 -18.05
CA LYS A 13 -1.05 26.65 -19.41
C LYS A 13 -1.62 25.25 -19.61
N LYS A 14 -2.22 24.66 -18.57
CA LYS A 14 -2.73 23.28 -18.56
C LYS A 14 -1.66 22.24 -18.92
N THR A 15 -0.43 22.48 -18.48
CA THR A 15 0.69 21.58 -18.71
C THR A 15 1.06 20.88 -17.41
N ILE A 16 1.17 19.55 -17.45
CA ILE A 16 1.71 18.75 -16.35
C ILE A 16 3.08 18.26 -16.78
N THR A 17 4.13 18.74 -16.13
CA THR A 17 5.50 18.25 -16.39
C THR A 17 5.79 17.02 -15.54
N GLU A 18 6.77 16.21 -15.98
CA GLU A 18 7.24 15.05 -15.21
C GLU A 18 7.60 15.41 -13.77
N SER A 19 8.33 16.50 -13.54
CA SER A 19 8.72 16.93 -12.20
C SER A 19 7.50 17.28 -11.33
N MET A 20 6.51 17.96 -11.90
CA MET A 20 5.25 18.26 -11.22
C MET A 20 4.52 16.97 -10.82
N LEU A 21 4.44 16.00 -11.74
CA LEU A 21 3.78 14.73 -11.51
C LEU A 21 4.52 13.90 -10.44
N LEU A 22 5.85 13.82 -10.53
CA LEU A 22 6.72 13.13 -9.57
C LEU A 22 6.61 13.71 -8.18
N ASP A 23 6.60 15.04 -8.06
CA ASP A 23 6.45 15.70 -6.78
C ASP A 23 5.06 15.49 -6.21
N CYS A 24 4.00 15.54 -7.02
CA CYS A 24 2.65 15.19 -6.60
C CYS A 24 2.55 13.74 -6.12
N LEU A 25 3.05 12.78 -6.89
CA LEU A 25 3.07 11.34 -6.55
C LEU A 25 3.82 11.08 -5.25
N TYR A 26 5.03 11.62 -5.14
CA TYR A 26 5.84 11.51 -3.93
C TYR A 26 5.11 12.10 -2.72
N SER A 27 4.49 13.26 -2.91
CA SER A 27 3.76 14.02 -1.91
C SER A 27 2.52 13.27 -1.37
N VAL A 28 1.71 12.65 -2.23
CA VAL A 28 0.56 11.85 -1.78
C VAL A 28 1.00 10.51 -1.18
N ASN A 29 1.99 9.84 -1.76
CA ASN A 29 2.47 8.53 -1.30
C ASN A 29 3.06 8.63 0.11
N LYS A 30 3.85 9.66 0.40
CA LYS A 30 4.41 9.87 1.75
C LYS A 30 3.34 10.21 2.77
N ARG A 31 2.32 11.02 2.41
CA ARG A 31 1.19 11.29 3.31
C ARG A 31 0.35 10.03 3.57
N ALA A 32 0.07 9.22 2.55
CA ALA A 32 -0.63 7.95 2.71
C ALA A 32 0.10 7.02 3.70
N LYS A 33 1.43 6.88 3.55
CA LYS A 33 2.27 6.09 4.47
C LYS A 33 2.25 6.65 5.89
N ASN A 34 2.32 7.96 6.06
CA ASN A 34 2.22 8.57 7.40
C ASN A 34 0.87 8.31 8.09
N TYR A 35 -0.24 8.37 7.36
CA TYR A 35 -1.55 8.04 7.92
C TYR A 35 -1.69 6.54 8.21
N ARG A 36 -1.14 5.67 7.36
CA ARG A 36 -1.05 4.22 7.63
C ARG A 36 -0.27 3.93 8.91
N ASP A 37 0.87 4.59 9.11
CA ASP A 37 1.74 4.36 10.26
C ASP A 37 1.11 4.92 11.55
N LYS A 38 0.44 6.08 11.48
CA LYS A 38 -0.39 6.61 12.57
C LYS A 38 -1.55 5.68 12.93
N GLU A 39 -2.27 5.17 11.94
CA GLU A 39 -3.36 4.22 12.14
C GLU A 39 -2.87 2.97 12.88
N ARG A 40 -1.73 2.40 12.44
CA ARG A 40 -1.08 1.27 13.12
C ARG A 40 -0.72 1.61 14.57
N GLY A 41 -0.12 2.79 14.80
CA GLY A 41 0.21 3.26 16.14
C GLY A 41 -1.01 3.38 17.06
N TYR A 42 -2.11 3.96 16.58
CA TYR A 42 -3.35 4.04 17.34
C TYR A 42 -3.93 2.65 17.64
N ARG A 43 -4.02 1.77 16.63
CA ARG A 43 -4.51 0.39 16.83
C ARG A 43 -3.67 -0.37 17.87
N GLN A 44 -2.35 -0.22 17.82
CA GLN A 44 -1.44 -0.83 18.79
C GLN A 44 -1.66 -0.25 20.19
N TYR A 45 -1.80 1.07 20.32
CA TYR A 45 -2.09 1.74 21.58
C TYR A 45 -3.40 1.22 22.21
N TYR A 46 -4.50 1.16 21.45
CA TYR A 46 -5.78 0.67 21.97
C TYR A 46 -5.76 -0.82 22.31
N ARG A 47 -5.05 -1.65 21.53
CA ARG A 47 -4.86 -3.07 21.87
C ARG A 47 -4.06 -3.27 23.15
N GLY A 48 -3.07 -2.41 23.42
CA GLY A 48 -2.21 -2.50 24.60
C GLY A 48 -2.80 -1.90 25.87
N ASN A 49 -3.87 -1.11 25.78
CA ASN A 49 -4.42 -0.36 26.91
C ASN A 49 -5.90 -0.71 27.14
N ARG A 50 -6.17 -1.56 28.13
CA ARG A 50 -7.50 -2.08 28.47
C ARG A 50 -8.59 -0.99 28.64
N TYR A 51 -8.21 0.20 29.12
CA TYR A 51 -9.14 1.31 29.37
C TYR A 51 -9.15 2.37 28.27
N ALA A 52 -8.28 2.25 27.27
CA ALA A 52 -8.23 3.19 26.16
C ALA A 52 -9.28 2.81 25.11
N TYR A 53 -10.15 3.75 24.77
CA TYR A 53 -11.07 3.63 23.65
C TYR A 53 -10.93 4.85 22.75
N ASP A 54 -11.24 4.67 21.46
CA ASP A 54 -11.07 5.72 20.46
C ASP A 54 -12.21 6.75 20.51
N LYS A 55 -12.20 7.58 21.56
CA LYS A 55 -13.23 8.62 21.78
C LYS A 55 -13.41 9.56 20.59
N TYR A 56 -12.35 9.82 19.82
CA TYR A 56 -12.36 10.81 18.75
C TYR A 56 -12.38 10.20 17.34
N GLY A 57 -12.46 8.87 17.21
CA GLY A 57 -12.39 8.18 15.92
C GLY A 57 -11.08 8.43 15.18
N ASN A 58 -9.95 8.49 15.90
CA ASN A 58 -8.63 8.70 15.32
C ASN A 58 -8.23 7.61 14.33
N VAL A 59 -8.58 6.35 14.61
CA VAL A 59 -8.29 5.22 13.71
C VAL A 59 -9.03 5.40 12.40
N ASP A 60 -10.34 5.66 12.47
CA ASP A 60 -11.20 5.84 11.29
C ASP A 60 -10.77 7.05 10.48
N ARG A 61 -10.47 8.18 11.14
CA ARG A 61 -9.93 9.38 10.45
C ARG A 61 -8.63 9.07 9.74
N CYS A 62 -7.72 8.33 10.37
CA CYS A 62 -6.46 7.96 9.71
C CYS A 62 -6.71 7.02 8.52
N GLN A 63 -7.65 6.08 8.65
CA GLN A 63 -8.04 5.19 7.57
C GLN A 63 -8.61 5.96 6.37
N VAL A 64 -9.57 6.87 6.60
CA VAL A 64 -10.17 7.70 5.54
C VAL A 64 -9.11 8.54 4.83
N MET A 65 -8.23 9.21 5.59
CA MET A 65 -7.17 10.04 4.99
C MET A 65 -6.17 9.19 4.21
N LYS A 66 -5.78 8.02 4.72
CA LYS A 66 -4.90 7.06 4.04
C LYS A 66 -5.50 6.63 2.70
N GLU A 67 -6.77 6.24 2.70
CA GLU A 67 -7.50 5.82 1.49
C GLU A 67 -7.63 6.96 0.49
N GLU A 68 -7.92 8.19 0.94
CA GLU A 68 -7.98 9.38 0.08
C GLU A 68 -6.63 9.59 -0.64
N TYR A 69 -5.51 9.58 0.08
CA TYR A 69 -4.20 9.78 -0.55
C TYR A 69 -3.78 8.63 -1.47
N TYR A 70 -4.13 7.37 -1.15
CA TYR A 70 -3.91 6.27 -2.08
C TYR A 70 -4.76 6.41 -3.34
N SER A 71 -6.04 6.81 -3.23
CA SER A 71 -6.87 7.09 -4.40
C SER A 71 -6.29 8.21 -5.27
N GLN A 72 -5.81 9.30 -4.66
CA GLN A 72 -5.12 10.37 -5.38
C GLN A 72 -3.86 9.87 -6.10
N LYS A 73 -3.09 9.00 -5.45
CA LYS A 73 -1.90 8.38 -6.05
C LYS A 73 -2.28 7.54 -7.27
N GLU A 74 -3.30 6.70 -7.19
CA GLU A 74 -3.73 5.86 -8.32
C GLU A 74 -4.21 6.71 -9.51
N LYS A 75 -4.93 7.81 -9.25
CA LYS A 75 -5.28 8.79 -10.30
C LYS A 75 -4.07 9.47 -10.94
N LEU A 76 -3.04 9.77 -10.16
CA LEU A 76 -1.80 10.34 -10.71
C LEU A 76 -1.01 9.29 -11.49
N LEU A 77 -1.08 8.01 -11.12
CA LEU A 77 -0.43 6.92 -11.86
C LEU A 77 -1.19 6.55 -13.13
N SER A 78 -2.50 6.80 -13.23
CA SER A 78 -3.30 6.44 -14.40
C SER A 78 -2.94 7.19 -15.68
N VAL A 79 -2.18 8.29 -15.58
CA VAL A 79 -1.66 9.02 -16.75
C VAL A 79 -0.31 8.47 -17.24
N LEU A 80 0.22 7.45 -16.56
CA LEU A 80 1.48 6.79 -16.86
C LEU A 80 1.23 5.33 -17.23
N GLU A 81 2.12 4.79 -18.04
CA GLU A 81 2.14 3.35 -18.33
C GLU A 81 3.04 2.63 -17.32
N PRO A 82 2.61 1.49 -16.76
CA PRO A 82 3.48 0.68 -15.93
C PRO A 82 4.61 0.06 -16.75
N THR A 83 5.77 -0.09 -16.12
CA THR A 83 6.98 -0.67 -16.71
C THR A 83 6.92 -2.20 -16.73
N CYS A 84 6.51 -2.82 -15.62
CA CYS A 84 6.36 -4.26 -15.47
C CYS A 84 5.47 -4.61 -14.27
N ILE A 85 5.26 -5.89 -14.01
CA ILE A 85 4.59 -6.39 -12.82
C ILE A 85 5.63 -6.92 -11.85
N HIS A 86 5.64 -6.40 -10.63
CA HIS A 86 6.45 -6.95 -9.55
C HIS A 86 5.69 -8.04 -8.79
N LYS A 87 6.38 -9.13 -8.49
CA LYS A 87 5.88 -10.28 -7.72
C LYS A 87 6.69 -10.42 -6.43
N GLU A 88 6.04 -10.19 -5.30
CA GLU A 88 6.61 -10.30 -3.95
C GLU A 88 6.11 -11.59 -3.30
N PHE A 89 7.02 -12.39 -2.74
CA PHE A 89 6.66 -13.58 -1.97
C PHE A 89 6.32 -13.20 -0.53
N ILE A 90 5.13 -13.56 -0.05
CA ILE A 90 4.66 -13.19 1.30
C ILE A 90 4.64 -14.35 2.28
N GLY A 91 4.85 -15.57 1.79
CA GLY A 91 4.84 -16.79 2.60
C GLY A 91 4.00 -17.87 1.95
N TYR A 92 3.57 -18.83 2.77
CA TYR A 92 2.74 -19.93 2.34
C TYR A 92 1.36 -19.84 2.98
N LYS A 93 0.36 -20.37 2.28
CA LYS A 93 -0.97 -20.55 2.86
C LYS A 93 -0.86 -21.33 4.17
N ARG A 94 -1.55 -20.85 5.19
CA ARG A 94 -1.58 -21.51 6.51
C ARG A 94 -2.79 -22.42 6.63
N ILE A 95 -2.57 -23.63 7.13
CA ILE A 95 -3.61 -24.60 7.48
C ILE A 95 -3.66 -24.68 8.99
N ARG A 96 -4.83 -24.38 9.57
CA ARG A 96 -5.06 -24.51 11.00
C ARG A 96 -5.38 -25.95 11.36
N ILE A 97 -4.76 -26.44 12.43
CA ILE A 97 -4.99 -27.75 13.01
C ILE A 97 -5.38 -27.55 14.48
N TYR A 98 -6.54 -28.06 14.89
CA TYR A 98 -7.06 -27.96 16.25
C TYR A 98 -6.60 -29.14 17.13
N ASP A 99 -6.61 -28.95 18.45
CA ASP A 99 -6.14 -29.93 19.45
C ASP A 99 -6.85 -31.28 19.43
N TYR A 100 -8.12 -31.29 19.00
CA TYR A 100 -8.95 -32.47 18.84
C TYR A 100 -8.66 -33.23 17.54
N GLU A 101 -7.89 -32.66 16.61
CA GLU A 101 -7.52 -33.34 15.37
C GLU A 101 -6.34 -34.30 15.58
N PRO A 102 -6.38 -35.52 14.99
CA PRO A 102 -5.30 -36.51 15.15
C PRO A 102 -3.91 -36.03 14.69
N GLU A 103 -3.89 -35.04 13.80
CA GLU A 103 -2.67 -34.49 13.21
C GLU A 103 -2.00 -33.43 14.09
N TYR A 104 -2.68 -32.91 15.11
CA TYR A 104 -2.18 -31.85 15.97
C TYR A 104 -0.86 -32.22 16.63
N ARG A 105 -0.83 -33.36 17.33
CA ARG A 105 0.38 -33.84 18.03
C ARG A 105 1.54 -34.14 17.08
N LYS A 106 1.24 -34.52 15.83
CA LYS A 106 2.27 -34.80 14.82
C LYS A 106 2.94 -33.52 14.33
N ASN A 107 2.22 -32.39 14.36
CA ASN A 107 2.66 -31.12 13.81
C ASN A 107 3.15 -30.11 14.85
N LEU A 108 3.22 -30.46 16.15
CA LEU A 108 3.70 -29.59 17.23
C LEU A 108 5.03 -28.87 16.92
N LYS A 109 5.97 -29.54 16.24
CA LYS A 109 7.28 -28.95 15.89
C LYS A 109 7.25 -28.12 14.60
N ASN A 110 6.17 -28.21 13.83
CA ASN A 110 6.01 -27.58 12.52
C ASN A 110 5.08 -26.35 12.57
N PHE A 111 4.45 -26.08 13.72
CA PHE A 111 3.60 -24.91 13.87
C PHE A 111 4.43 -23.63 13.75
N VAL A 112 3.96 -22.73 12.89
CA VAL A 112 4.54 -21.40 12.71
C VAL A 112 3.80 -20.35 13.53
N TRP A 113 2.61 -20.70 14.01
CA TRP A 113 1.83 -19.90 14.94
C TRP A 113 0.91 -20.82 15.76
N GLU A 114 0.75 -20.49 17.03
CA GLU A 114 -0.07 -21.25 17.97
C GLU A 114 -0.87 -20.27 18.82
N ASN A 115 -2.10 -20.64 19.15
CA ASN A 115 -2.96 -19.90 20.08
C ASN A 115 -4.09 -20.80 20.59
N CYS A 116 -4.94 -20.26 21.46
CA CYS A 116 -6.13 -20.93 21.95
C CYS A 116 -7.33 -19.98 22.04
N PHE A 117 -8.53 -20.54 22.15
CA PHE A 117 -9.74 -19.82 22.51
C PHE A 117 -10.60 -20.69 23.41
N PHE A 118 -11.51 -20.08 24.17
CA PHE A 118 -12.48 -20.81 24.98
C PHE A 118 -13.72 -21.12 24.14
N ASP A 119 -14.10 -22.39 24.08
CA ASP A 119 -15.34 -22.87 23.46
C ASP A 119 -16.41 -23.00 24.55
N PRO A 120 -17.46 -22.14 24.55
CA PRO A 120 -18.52 -22.19 25.56
C PRO A 120 -19.44 -23.41 25.42
N GLU A 121 -19.54 -24.02 24.24
CA GLU A 121 -20.40 -25.20 24.01
C GLU A 121 -19.74 -26.44 24.61
N GLU A 122 -18.43 -26.56 24.44
CA GLU A 122 -17.61 -27.67 24.94
C GLU A 122 -17.04 -27.40 26.36
N ASP A 123 -17.32 -26.22 26.94
CA ASP A 123 -16.84 -25.72 28.24
C ASP A 123 -15.32 -25.93 28.45
N ARG A 124 -14.53 -25.68 27.40
CA ARG A 124 -13.08 -25.95 27.42
C ARG A 124 -12.27 -24.96 26.57
N GLU A 125 -10.99 -24.87 26.88
CA GLU A 125 -10.03 -24.23 25.98
C GLU A 125 -9.70 -25.17 24.81
N VAL A 126 -9.82 -24.63 23.59
CA VAL A 126 -9.43 -25.28 22.34
C VAL A 126 -8.13 -24.66 21.88
N TRP A 127 -7.08 -25.48 21.84
CA TRP A 127 -5.78 -25.10 21.31
C TRP A 127 -5.72 -25.35 19.80
N PHE A 128 -4.95 -24.54 19.09
CA PHE A 128 -4.70 -24.75 17.67
C PHE A 128 -3.30 -24.28 17.27
N GLY A 129 -2.79 -24.87 16.20
CA GLY A 129 -1.55 -24.49 15.56
C GLY A 129 -1.74 -24.37 14.04
N ASP A 130 -1.10 -23.38 13.45
CA ASP A 130 -1.09 -23.17 12.00
C ASP A 130 0.21 -23.74 11.42
N VAL A 131 0.11 -24.57 10.38
CA VAL A 131 1.25 -25.05 9.57
C VAL A 131 1.27 -24.39 8.20
N GLU A 132 2.46 -24.20 7.64
CA GLU A 132 2.62 -23.67 6.28
C GLU A 132 2.48 -24.78 5.23
N ASP A 133 1.55 -24.59 4.30
CA ASP A 133 1.41 -25.45 3.14
C ASP A 133 2.38 -25.02 2.04
N LYS A 134 3.56 -25.65 2.02
CA LYS A 134 4.63 -25.38 1.06
C LYS A 134 4.23 -25.58 -0.40
N LYS A 135 3.11 -26.26 -0.68
CA LYS A 135 2.59 -26.45 -2.04
C LYS A 135 1.80 -25.24 -2.54
N HIS A 136 1.37 -24.35 -1.64
CA HIS A 136 0.54 -23.19 -1.95
C HIS A 136 1.24 -21.90 -1.50
N PRO A 137 2.28 -21.44 -2.22
CA PRO A 137 2.91 -20.15 -1.97
C PRO A 137 1.95 -19.01 -2.27
N GLU A 138 1.96 -18.00 -1.43
CA GLU A 138 1.18 -16.77 -1.59
C GLU A 138 2.09 -15.62 -2.06
N TYR A 139 1.52 -14.73 -2.88
CA TYR A 139 2.24 -13.62 -3.47
C TYR A 139 1.41 -12.34 -3.43
N HIS A 140 2.10 -11.21 -3.34
CA HIS A 140 1.55 -9.92 -3.74
C HIS A 140 2.05 -9.53 -5.11
N TYR A 141 1.18 -8.88 -5.87
CA TYR A 141 1.46 -8.40 -7.21
C TYR A 141 1.27 -6.89 -7.28
N TYR A 142 2.16 -6.22 -8.00
CA TYR A 142 2.15 -4.76 -8.11
C TYR A 142 2.45 -4.32 -9.54
N LEU A 143 1.69 -3.36 -10.06
CA LEU A 143 2.13 -2.57 -11.21
C LEU A 143 3.30 -1.69 -10.77
N PHE A 144 4.43 -1.84 -11.44
CA PHE A 144 5.64 -1.07 -11.20
C PHE A 144 5.74 0.10 -12.17
N TYR A 145 6.02 1.28 -11.63
CA TYR A 145 6.22 2.50 -12.40
C TYR A 145 7.62 3.03 -12.12
N ASP A 146 8.51 2.94 -13.11
CA ASP A 146 9.79 3.62 -13.12
C ASP A 146 9.70 4.89 -13.97
N ILE A 147 9.86 6.04 -13.32
CA ILE A 147 9.83 7.34 -13.99
C ILE A 147 11.28 7.81 -14.14
N ASN A 148 11.86 7.44 -15.30
CA ASN A 148 13.20 7.81 -15.74
C ASN A 148 14.33 7.51 -14.74
N GLY A 149 14.21 6.43 -13.97
CA GLY A 149 15.23 6.00 -13.01
C GLY A 149 15.38 6.92 -11.80
N THR A 150 14.44 7.86 -11.58
CA THR A 150 14.53 8.84 -10.50
C THR A 150 13.74 8.43 -9.27
N LYS A 151 12.48 8.03 -9.46
CA LYS A 151 11.56 7.61 -8.41
C LYS A 151 10.69 6.48 -8.93
N THR A 152 10.46 5.51 -8.06
CA THR A 152 9.66 4.33 -8.36
C THR A 152 8.37 4.29 -7.53
N PHE A 153 7.31 3.76 -8.13
CA PHE A 153 6.02 3.58 -7.46
C PHE A 153 5.44 2.19 -7.75
N HIS A 154 4.64 1.71 -6.81
CA HIS A 154 3.96 0.41 -6.89
C HIS A 154 2.47 0.60 -6.68
N SER A 155 1.63 0.04 -7.54
CA SER A 155 0.19 -0.04 -7.34
C SER A 155 -0.22 -1.51 -7.15
N PRO A 156 -0.88 -1.89 -6.05
CA PRO A 156 -1.26 -3.27 -5.80
C PRO A 156 -2.32 -3.75 -6.80
N ILE A 157 -2.17 -4.97 -7.29
CA ILE A 157 -3.14 -5.64 -8.16
C ILE A 157 -3.44 -7.05 -7.66
N GLU A 158 -4.64 -7.52 -7.96
CA GLU A 158 -5.01 -8.91 -7.69
C GLU A 158 -4.43 -9.85 -8.74
N GLU A 159 -4.15 -11.10 -8.35
CA GLU A 159 -3.58 -12.10 -9.27
C GLU A 159 -4.46 -12.35 -10.50
N LYS A 160 -5.79 -12.31 -10.32
CA LYS A 160 -6.78 -12.47 -11.40
C LYS A 160 -6.69 -11.37 -12.47
N ASP A 161 -6.12 -10.20 -12.13
CA ASP A 161 -6.05 -9.03 -13.00
C ASP A 161 -4.73 -8.96 -13.78
N ILE A 162 -3.73 -9.79 -13.46
CA ILE A 162 -2.42 -9.82 -14.14
C ILE A 162 -2.57 -10.02 -15.65
N SER A 163 -3.48 -10.91 -16.07
CA SER A 163 -3.72 -11.23 -17.47
C SER A 163 -4.20 -10.04 -18.30
N LYS A 164 -4.75 -9.00 -17.67
CA LYS A 164 -5.22 -7.78 -18.34
C LYS A 164 -4.09 -6.91 -18.87
N TYR A 165 -2.90 -7.00 -18.29
CA TYR A 165 -1.79 -6.08 -18.58
C TYR A 165 -0.79 -6.66 -19.59
N ASN A 166 -0.70 -7.98 -19.72
CA ASN A 166 0.24 -8.65 -20.63
C ASN A 166 1.69 -8.12 -20.52
N MET A 167 2.16 -7.90 -19.28
CA MET A 167 3.48 -7.35 -18.96
C MET A 167 4.41 -8.43 -18.39
N GLU A 168 5.72 -8.16 -18.42
CA GLU A 168 6.72 -9.02 -17.77
C GLU A 168 6.51 -9.06 -16.25
N ILE A 169 6.64 -10.26 -15.66
CA ILE A 169 6.55 -10.46 -14.21
C ILE A 169 7.97 -10.61 -13.65
N VAL A 170 8.40 -9.62 -12.88
CA VAL A 170 9.70 -9.55 -12.22
C VAL A 170 9.54 -9.92 -10.74
N LYS A 171 10.30 -10.92 -10.29
CA LYS A 171 10.33 -11.28 -8.86
C LYS A 171 11.15 -10.26 -8.09
N ILE A 172 10.62 -9.82 -6.95
CA ILE A 172 11.30 -8.89 -6.05
C ILE A 172 11.31 -9.41 -4.63
N ASP A 173 12.24 -8.86 -3.84
CA ASP A 173 12.27 -9.02 -2.40
C ASP A 173 11.18 -8.18 -1.72
N GLN A 174 11.08 -8.34 -0.40
CA GLN A 174 10.04 -7.71 0.40
C GLN A 174 10.11 -6.17 0.35
N LEU A 175 8.98 -5.52 0.09
CA LEU A 175 8.90 -4.06 0.02
C LEU A 175 8.86 -3.43 1.42
N GLN A 176 10.02 -3.03 1.93
CA GLN A 176 10.10 -2.23 3.15
C GLN A 176 9.77 -0.77 2.86
N THR A 177 8.68 -0.28 3.45
CA THR A 177 8.25 1.11 3.25
C THR A 177 7.81 1.76 4.54
N GLU A 178 8.39 2.92 4.85
CA GLU A 178 8.02 3.72 6.02
C GLU A 178 7.52 5.11 5.61
N GLY A 179 6.76 5.73 6.50
CA GLY A 179 6.50 7.15 6.49
C GLY A 179 7.78 7.96 6.69
N HIS A 180 7.81 9.19 6.16
CA HIS A 180 8.94 10.11 6.35
C HIS A 180 8.43 11.53 6.56
N GLU A 181 9.35 12.43 6.90
CA GLU A 181 9.07 13.85 7.10
C GLU A 181 8.40 14.49 5.87
N ILE A 182 7.39 15.32 6.12
CA ILE A 182 6.50 15.89 5.09
C ILE A 182 6.68 17.40 4.89
N THR A 183 7.63 18.01 5.60
CA THR A 183 7.87 19.46 5.65
C THR A 183 8.24 20.03 4.28
N GLU A 184 8.91 19.23 3.45
CA GLU A 184 9.35 19.60 2.10
C GLU A 184 8.44 19.10 0.98
N LEU A 185 7.23 18.61 1.29
CA LEU A 185 6.31 18.15 0.25
C LEU A 185 5.53 19.31 -0.39
N VAL A 186 5.19 19.13 -1.66
CA VAL A 186 4.25 20.00 -2.37
C VAL A 186 2.89 20.00 -1.65
N SER A 187 2.20 21.16 -1.68
CA SER A 187 0.95 21.33 -0.95
C SER A 187 -0.18 20.45 -1.48
N THR A 188 -1.06 20.01 -0.58
CA THR A 188 -2.25 19.22 -0.94
C THR A 188 -3.20 20.00 -1.86
N GLN A 189 -3.27 21.33 -1.69
CA GLN A 189 -4.04 22.21 -2.58
C GLN A 189 -3.53 22.18 -4.02
N PHE A 190 -2.20 22.15 -4.20
CA PHE A 190 -1.62 22.05 -5.54
C PHE A 190 -1.90 20.68 -6.16
N VAL A 191 -1.74 19.59 -5.39
CA VAL A 191 -2.09 18.23 -5.85
C VAL A 191 -3.55 18.18 -6.32
N LYS A 192 -4.49 18.75 -5.56
CA LYS A 192 -5.91 18.80 -5.95
C LYS A 192 -6.15 19.52 -7.29
N LYS A 193 -5.39 20.58 -7.58
CA LYS A 193 -5.47 21.28 -8.87
C LYS A 193 -4.95 20.42 -10.04
N VAL A 194 -3.86 19.70 -9.83
CA VAL A 194 -3.32 18.76 -10.82
C VAL A 194 -4.32 17.64 -11.09
N LEU A 195 -4.89 17.04 -10.04
CA LEU A 195 -5.92 16.02 -10.16
C LEU A 195 -7.17 16.53 -10.90
N ALA A 196 -7.61 17.76 -10.64
CA ALA A 196 -8.75 18.33 -11.34
C ALA A 196 -8.51 18.48 -12.85
N LEU A 197 -7.28 18.78 -13.29
CA LEU A 197 -6.93 18.80 -14.72
C LEU A 197 -6.95 17.39 -15.32
N ILE A 198 -6.46 16.39 -14.58
CA ILE A 198 -6.49 14.98 -15.01
C ILE A 198 -7.93 14.49 -15.13
N ASP A 199 -8.76 14.73 -14.12
CA ASP A 199 -10.18 14.35 -14.10
C ASP A 199 -10.96 15.04 -15.25
N ALA A 200 -10.57 16.26 -15.63
CA ALA A 200 -11.15 16.99 -16.76
C ALA A 200 -10.63 16.52 -18.14
N GLY A 201 -9.54 15.75 -18.19
CA GLY A 201 -8.86 15.38 -19.45
C GLY A 201 -8.25 16.56 -20.21
N ASP A 202 -8.14 17.72 -19.58
CA ASP A 202 -7.78 19.00 -20.20
C ASP A 202 -6.36 19.39 -19.81
N PHE A 203 -5.39 18.57 -20.24
CA PHE A 203 -3.98 18.81 -19.97
C PHE A 203 -3.06 18.23 -21.05
N GLN A 204 -1.86 18.81 -21.13
CA GLN A 204 -0.74 18.23 -21.89
C GLN A 204 0.30 17.67 -20.92
N LEU A 205 0.57 16.36 -21.03
CA LEU A 205 1.64 15.70 -20.27
C LEU A 205 2.97 15.83 -21.00
N ILE A 206 3.98 16.35 -20.31
CA ILE A 206 5.35 16.45 -20.84
C ILE A 206 6.26 15.58 -19.99
N LEU A 207 6.58 14.39 -20.51
CA LEU A 207 7.57 13.48 -19.95
C LEU A 207 8.94 13.76 -20.57
N SER A 208 9.98 13.75 -19.74
CA SER A 208 11.35 13.88 -20.23
C SER A 208 11.79 12.59 -20.91
N LYS A 209 12.65 12.70 -21.93
CA LYS A 209 13.14 11.51 -22.64
C LYS A 209 13.96 10.65 -21.68
N PRO A 210 13.83 9.31 -21.72
CA PRO A 210 14.64 8.44 -20.90
C PRO A 210 16.12 8.71 -21.18
N LYS A 211 16.90 8.94 -20.12
CA LYS A 211 18.35 8.96 -20.22
C LYS A 211 18.79 7.54 -20.55
N LYS A 212 19.30 7.35 -21.78
CA LYS A 212 19.94 6.10 -22.21
C LYS A 212 21.17 5.80 -21.37
#